data_AF-A0A8S4R6M8-F1
#
_entry.id   AF-A0A8S4R6M8-F1
#
_cell.length_a   1.000
_cell.length_b   1.000
_cell.length_c   1.000
_cell.angle_alpha   90.00
_cell.angle_beta   90.00
_cell.angle_gamma   90.00
#
_symmetry.space_group_name_H-M   'P 1'
#
loop_
_entity.id
_entity.type
_entity.pdbx_description
1 polymer ?
#
loop_
_entity_poly.entity_id
_entity_poly.type
_entity_poly.pdbx_seq_one_letter_code
_entity_poly.pdbx_strand_id
1 'polypeptide(L)'
;MEKLKTKEVKELEDLGKEEINESSPLKCDHETIEKKEKSEKLSFIQRLKIIKANTTVEPILACYIMPSVLASLATQNLNLEKACLVNLNYSSEICDALKSRQTENYTEYEEKVQTLIAGIQAWKNVVQTAIPVLIILFVGAWSDKTGKRKACILMPIVGEFITSLVGGWYTNFIGVFSYIGDITSPEDRTYRIGIANLCMSLGYPIGSALSGKYLGVFGFFREFFDVGLVMETFRVAFKKDDGNRRLRVCLLLIVVCVVFGPMQGEFSILYLFARFRFNWDEVKFSMWSTYSIITNLLGKHL
;
A
#
# COMPACT_ATOMS: atom_id res chain seq x y z
N MET A 1 38.88 -15.19 31.17
CA MET A 1 37.70 -15.62 30.38
C MET A 1 36.93 -14.47 29.74
N GLU A 2 36.91 -13.27 30.34
CA GLU A 2 36.19 -12.12 29.78
C GLU A 2 36.89 -11.49 28.55
N LYS A 3 38.23 -11.48 28.52
CA LYS A 3 39.02 -10.98 27.37
C LYS A 3 39.02 -11.90 26.13
N LEU A 4 38.63 -13.17 26.25
CA LEU A 4 38.50 -14.07 25.08
C LEU A 4 37.15 -13.88 24.37
N LYS A 5 36.06 -13.64 25.12
CA LYS A 5 34.73 -13.37 24.55
C LYS A 5 34.68 -12.08 23.73
N THR A 6 35.42 -11.04 24.12
CA THR A 6 35.49 -9.78 23.37
C THR A 6 36.31 -9.91 22.07
N LYS A 7 37.20 -10.91 21.99
CA LYS A 7 38.02 -11.17 20.80
C LYS A 7 37.21 -11.91 19.72
N GLU A 8 36.42 -12.90 20.13
CA GLU A 8 35.46 -13.60 19.26
C GLU A 8 34.33 -12.67 18.74
N VAL A 9 33.89 -11.70 19.56
CA VAL A 9 32.89 -10.69 19.13
C VAL A 9 33.48 -9.70 18.12
N LYS A 10 34.77 -9.36 18.22
CA LYS A 10 35.45 -8.52 17.22
C LYS A 10 35.69 -9.24 15.89
N GLU A 11 36.02 -10.53 15.93
CA GLU A 11 36.14 -11.36 14.71
C GLU A 11 34.79 -11.53 13.99
N LEU A 12 33.68 -11.56 14.73
CA LEU A 12 32.32 -11.60 14.16
C LEU A 12 31.85 -10.25 13.60
N GLU A 13 32.33 -9.12 14.14
CA GLU A 13 32.06 -7.79 13.57
C GLU A 13 32.85 -7.54 12.27
N ASP A 14 34.05 -8.10 12.12
CA ASP A 14 34.83 -8.02 10.88
C ASP A 14 34.29 -8.91 9.76
N LEU A 15 33.65 -10.05 10.08
CA LEU A 15 32.96 -10.92 9.10
C LEU A 15 31.73 -10.26 8.45
N GLY A 16 31.23 -9.14 8.99
CA GLY A 16 30.12 -8.37 8.42
C GLY A 16 30.55 -7.26 7.45
N LYS A 17 31.85 -7.11 7.18
CA LYS A 17 32.41 -5.98 6.40
C LYS A 17 33.22 -6.38 5.15
N GLU A 18 33.06 -7.59 4.62
CA GLU A 18 33.61 -7.87 3.29
C GLU A 18 32.71 -7.27 2.20
N GLU A 19 33.23 -6.24 1.53
CA GLU A 19 32.70 -5.71 0.28
C GLU A 19 32.62 -6.83 -0.75
N ILE A 20 31.42 -7.05 -1.30
CA ILE A 20 31.20 -7.91 -2.46
C ILE A 20 31.82 -7.19 -3.66
N ASN A 21 33.08 -7.50 -3.98
CA ASN A 21 33.71 -7.09 -5.22
C ASN A 21 33.48 -8.18 -6.28
N GLU A 22 32.86 -7.79 -7.40
CA GLU A 22 32.19 -8.67 -8.36
C GLU A 22 33.14 -9.32 -9.39
N SER A 23 34.31 -9.79 -8.97
CA SER A 23 35.26 -10.45 -9.88
C SER A 23 36.21 -11.41 -9.19
N SER A 24 35.82 -12.69 -9.02
CA SER A 24 36.70 -13.89 -9.07
C SER A 24 35.91 -15.21 -8.89
N PRO A 25 36.28 -16.32 -9.55
CA PRO A 25 35.48 -17.55 -9.62
C PRO A 25 35.71 -18.53 -8.45
N LEU A 26 34.66 -19.32 -8.16
CA LEU A 26 34.53 -20.28 -7.06
C LEU A 26 35.67 -21.32 -6.95
N LYS A 27 36.18 -21.52 -5.73
CA LYS A 27 36.67 -22.83 -5.25
C LYS A 27 35.98 -23.18 -3.94
N CYS A 28 35.31 -24.33 -3.91
CA CYS A 28 34.77 -24.93 -2.69
C CYS A 28 35.82 -25.84 -2.07
N ASP A 29 36.37 -25.47 -0.92
CA ASP A 29 37.25 -26.33 -0.15
C ASP A 29 36.44 -27.18 0.85
N HIS A 30 36.62 -28.49 0.74
CA HIS A 30 35.80 -29.55 1.33
C HIS A 30 35.95 -29.68 2.87
N GLU A 31 36.79 -28.86 3.50
CA GLU A 31 37.09 -28.89 4.94
C GLU A 31 36.08 -28.12 5.81
N THR A 32 35.23 -27.27 5.23
CA THR A 32 34.23 -26.48 6.00
C THR A 32 33.01 -27.30 6.43
N ILE A 33 32.86 -28.53 5.92
CA ILE A 33 31.66 -29.35 6.12
C ILE A 33 31.65 -30.01 7.51
N GLU A 34 32.81 -30.40 8.06
CA GLU A 34 32.83 -31.16 9.33
C GLU A 34 32.63 -30.31 10.59
N LYS A 35 32.90 -28.99 10.56
CA LYS A 35 32.59 -28.10 11.71
C LYS A 35 31.11 -27.73 11.80
N LYS A 36 30.29 -28.08 10.80
CA LYS A 36 28.91 -27.62 10.68
C LYS A 36 27.88 -28.46 11.45
N GLU A 37 28.27 -29.61 12.00
CA GLU A 37 27.32 -30.56 12.59
C GLU A 37 27.06 -30.43 14.09
N LYS A 38 27.80 -29.59 14.83
CA LYS A 38 27.48 -29.29 16.23
C LYS A 38 26.67 -28.00 16.35
N SER A 39 25.51 -27.98 15.71
CA SER A 39 24.49 -26.95 15.94
C SER A 39 23.87 -27.15 17.33
N GLU A 40 24.41 -26.46 18.34
CA GLU A 40 23.70 -26.26 19.61
C GLU A 40 22.28 -25.77 19.30
N LYS A 41 21.27 -26.42 19.89
CA LYS A 41 19.87 -25.99 19.75
C LYS A 41 19.73 -24.60 20.35
N LEU A 42 19.78 -23.58 19.51
CA LEU A 42 19.58 -22.17 19.87
C LEU A 42 18.33 -22.01 20.73
N SER A 43 18.49 -21.38 21.90
CA SER A 43 17.41 -21.08 22.85
C SER A 43 16.35 -20.17 22.22
N PHE A 44 15.09 -20.32 22.61
CA PHE A 44 13.96 -19.54 22.07
C PHE A 44 14.18 -18.03 22.14
N ILE A 45 14.84 -17.54 23.19
CA ILE A 45 15.19 -16.12 23.38
C ILE A 45 16.29 -15.67 22.42
N GLN A 46 17.25 -16.56 22.11
CA GLN A 46 18.28 -16.30 21.10
C GLN A 46 17.67 -16.29 19.70
N ARG A 47 16.73 -17.21 19.41
CA ARG A 47 15.96 -17.21 18.15
C ARG A 47 15.15 -15.92 17.99
N LEU A 48 14.48 -15.46 19.04
CA LEU A 48 13.74 -14.19 19.03
C LEU A 48 14.63 -12.97 18.81
N LYS A 49 15.83 -12.94 19.40
CA LYS A 49 16.81 -11.86 19.15
C LYS A 49 17.33 -11.87 17.72
N ILE A 50 17.60 -13.06 17.16
CA ILE A 50 18.02 -13.21 15.76
C ILE A 50 16.89 -12.81 14.81
N ILE A 51 15.65 -13.23 15.08
CA ILE A 51 14.47 -12.82 14.30
C ILE A 51 14.32 -11.30 14.34
N LYS A 52 14.41 -10.67 15.51
CA LYS A 52 14.30 -9.21 15.67
C LYS A 52 15.43 -8.46 14.95
N ALA A 53 16.65 -9.01 14.95
CA ALA A 53 17.80 -8.40 14.27
C ALA A 53 17.74 -8.55 12.74
N ASN A 54 17.17 -9.64 12.24
CA ASN A 54 16.97 -9.91 10.80
C ASN A 54 15.55 -9.60 10.30
N THR A 55 14.71 -8.94 11.11
CA THR A 55 13.37 -8.54 10.69
C THR A 55 13.49 -7.47 9.60
N THR A 56 13.17 -7.87 8.37
CA THR A 56 13.06 -6.99 7.19
C THR A 56 11.76 -6.20 7.22
N VAL A 57 11.48 -5.41 6.19
CA VAL A 57 10.24 -4.60 6.05
C VAL A 57 8.94 -5.44 5.96
N GLU A 58 9.04 -6.76 5.96
CA GLU A 58 7.93 -7.70 5.72
C GLU A 58 6.81 -7.65 6.77
N PRO A 59 7.05 -7.61 8.10
CA PRO A 59 5.96 -7.53 9.07
C PRO A 59 5.21 -6.19 9.02
N ILE A 60 5.90 -5.11 8.66
CA ILE A 60 5.30 -3.79 8.48
C ILE A 60 4.39 -3.80 7.24
N LEU A 61 4.85 -4.39 6.14
CA LEU A 61 4.03 -4.60 4.94
C LEU A 61 2.81 -5.47 5.23
N ALA A 62 2.96 -6.54 6.01
CA ALA A 62 1.84 -7.39 6.41
C ALA A 62 0.80 -6.61 7.25
N CYS A 63 1.25 -5.84 8.25
CA CYS A 63 0.39 -4.98 9.06
C CYS A 63 -0.30 -3.88 8.26
N TYR A 64 0.22 -3.51 7.07
CA TYR A 64 -0.42 -2.57 6.15
C TYR A 64 -1.43 -3.25 5.20
N ILE A 65 -1.06 -4.40 4.64
CA ILE A 65 -1.91 -5.11 3.67
C ILE A 65 -3.15 -5.70 4.36
N MET A 66 -3.05 -6.20 5.59
CA MET A 66 -4.19 -6.83 6.26
C MET A 66 -5.37 -5.87 6.50
N PRO A 67 -5.22 -4.69 7.11
CA PRO A 67 -6.33 -3.76 7.30
C PRO A 67 -6.91 -3.22 5.98
N SER A 68 -6.05 -3.00 4.97
CA SER A 68 -6.50 -2.47 3.68
C SER A 68 -7.35 -3.49 2.90
N VAL A 69 -7.00 -4.78 2.95
CA VAL A 69 -7.82 -5.86 2.35
C VAL A 69 -9.15 -6.03 3.09
N LEU A 70 -9.15 -5.96 4.43
CA LEU A 70 -10.39 -6.06 5.21
C LEU A 70 -11.34 -4.87 4.91
N ALA A 71 -10.79 -3.65 4.88
CA ALA A 71 -11.53 -2.44 4.57
C ALA A 71 -12.09 -2.48 3.14
N SER A 72 -11.36 -3.06 2.17
CA SER A 72 -11.82 -3.14 0.78
C SER A 72 -13.05 -4.05 0.62
N LEU A 73 -13.08 -5.23 1.25
CA LEU A 73 -14.24 -6.14 1.22
C LEU A 73 -15.47 -5.53 1.89
N ALA A 74 -15.29 -4.87 3.04
CA ALA A 74 -16.37 -4.16 3.72
C ALA A 74 -16.93 -3.01 2.86
N THR A 75 -16.03 -2.25 2.22
CA THR A 75 -16.41 -1.14 1.32
C THR A 75 -17.16 -1.66 0.09
N GLN A 76 -16.79 -2.80 -0.48
CA GLN A 76 -17.50 -3.37 -1.63
C GLN A 76 -18.95 -3.75 -1.28
N ASN A 77 -19.16 -4.39 -0.12
CA ASN A 77 -20.51 -4.71 0.35
C ASN A 77 -21.35 -3.47 0.64
N LEU A 78 -20.76 -2.45 1.27
CA LEU A 78 -21.43 -1.18 1.53
C LEU A 78 -21.80 -0.45 0.23
N ASN A 79 -20.89 -0.46 -0.76
CA ASN A 79 -21.12 0.16 -2.05
C ASN A 79 -22.27 -0.51 -2.80
N LEU A 80 -22.38 -1.84 -2.76
CA LEU A 80 -23.53 -2.57 -3.35
C LEU A 80 -24.85 -2.11 -2.73
N GLU A 81 -24.92 -1.99 -1.40
CA GLU A 81 -26.12 -1.53 -0.69
C GLU A 81 -26.47 -0.08 -1.07
N LYS A 82 -25.49 0.82 -1.11
CA LYS A 82 -25.71 2.22 -1.51
C LYS A 82 -26.04 2.40 -2.99
N ALA A 83 -25.50 1.56 -3.87
CA ALA A 83 -25.89 1.55 -5.27
C ALA A 83 -27.36 1.15 -5.44
N CYS A 84 -27.81 0.13 -4.71
CA CYS A 84 -29.19 -0.34 -4.76
C CYS A 84 -30.19 0.68 -4.19
N LEU A 85 -29.97 1.15 -2.96
CA LEU A 85 -30.93 2.01 -2.25
C LEU A 85 -30.88 3.48 -2.69
N VAL A 86 -29.70 4.02 -2.99
CA VAL A 86 -29.53 5.47 -3.20
C VAL A 86 -29.39 5.82 -4.68
N ASN A 87 -28.58 5.06 -5.43
CA ASN A 87 -28.29 5.41 -6.83
C ASN A 87 -29.37 4.91 -7.79
N LEU A 88 -29.82 3.66 -7.62
CA LEU A 88 -30.88 3.05 -8.44
C LEU A 88 -32.27 3.19 -7.81
N ASN A 89 -32.33 3.59 -6.53
CA ASN A 89 -33.57 3.88 -5.80
C ASN A 89 -34.57 2.70 -5.82
N TYR A 90 -34.06 1.48 -5.62
CA TYR A 90 -34.89 0.28 -5.49
C TYR A 90 -35.50 0.16 -4.09
N SER A 91 -36.55 -0.64 -3.96
CA SER A 91 -37.20 -0.88 -2.66
C SER A 91 -36.26 -1.62 -1.70
N SER A 92 -36.45 -1.40 -0.40
CA SER A 92 -35.67 -2.09 0.64
C SER A 92 -35.77 -3.60 0.52
N GLU A 93 -36.93 -4.14 0.13
CA GLU A 93 -37.15 -5.58 -0.08
C GLU A 93 -36.21 -6.16 -1.14
N ILE A 94 -36.06 -5.47 -2.28
CA ILE A 94 -35.14 -5.88 -3.34
C ILE A 94 -33.70 -5.82 -2.82
N CYS A 95 -33.31 -4.70 -2.21
CA CYS A 95 -31.94 -4.53 -1.74
C CYS A 95 -31.56 -5.48 -0.59
N ASP A 96 -32.51 -5.82 0.29
CA ASP A 96 -32.33 -6.79 1.36
C ASP A 96 -32.21 -8.21 0.78
N ALA A 97 -32.95 -8.54 -0.28
CA ALA A 97 -32.79 -9.79 -1.03
C ALA A 97 -31.40 -9.87 -1.69
N LEU A 98 -30.92 -8.80 -2.32
CA LEU A 98 -29.57 -8.73 -2.89
C LEU A 98 -28.48 -8.84 -1.81
N LYS A 99 -28.67 -8.19 -0.65
CA LYS A 99 -27.74 -8.23 0.48
C LYS A 99 -27.66 -9.63 1.07
N SER A 100 -28.81 -10.27 1.29
CA SER A 100 -28.95 -11.63 1.80
C SER A 100 -28.69 -12.73 0.76
N ARG A 101 -28.36 -12.34 -0.49
CA ARG A 101 -27.99 -13.27 -1.57
C ARG A 101 -29.12 -14.22 -2.01
N GLN A 102 -30.37 -13.76 -1.91
CA GLN A 102 -31.58 -14.44 -2.36
C GLN A 102 -32.03 -13.87 -3.72
N THR A 103 -31.22 -14.05 -4.76
CA THR A 103 -31.35 -13.28 -6.03
C THR A 103 -32.00 -14.03 -7.18
N GLU A 104 -32.54 -15.24 -6.96
CA GLU A 104 -33.18 -16.06 -8.02
C GLU A 104 -34.29 -15.30 -8.77
N ASN A 105 -35.07 -14.47 -8.07
CA ASN A 105 -36.13 -13.64 -8.66
C ASN A 105 -35.67 -12.21 -9.01
N TYR A 106 -34.43 -11.84 -8.68
CA TYR A 106 -33.92 -10.46 -8.76
C TYR A 106 -32.63 -10.34 -9.58
N THR A 107 -32.33 -11.32 -10.43
CA THR A 107 -31.10 -11.39 -11.23
C THR A 107 -30.87 -10.14 -12.08
N GLU A 108 -31.92 -9.60 -12.71
CA GLU A 108 -31.84 -8.35 -13.49
C GLU A 108 -31.46 -7.14 -12.62
N TYR A 109 -31.98 -7.06 -11.40
CA TYR A 109 -31.66 -5.99 -10.46
C TYR A 109 -30.21 -6.10 -9.97
N GLU A 110 -29.77 -7.32 -9.68
CA GLU A 110 -28.38 -7.61 -9.28
C GLU A 110 -27.39 -7.25 -10.39
N GLU A 111 -27.66 -7.63 -11.64
CA GLU A 111 -26.82 -7.30 -12.79
C GLU A 111 -26.66 -5.78 -12.96
N LYS A 112 -27.75 -5.02 -12.86
CA LYS A 112 -27.72 -3.55 -12.95
C LYS A 112 -26.92 -2.92 -11.81
N VAL A 113 -27.11 -3.38 -10.57
CA VAL A 113 -26.35 -2.89 -9.40
C VAL A 113 -24.87 -3.18 -9.56
N GLN A 114 -24.50 -4.40 -9.96
CA GLN A 114 -23.10 -4.79 -10.10
C GLN A 114 -22.41 -4.09 -11.27
N THR A 115 -23.10 -3.88 -12.40
CA THR A 115 -22.55 -3.15 -13.54
C THR A 115 -22.28 -1.68 -13.18
N LEU A 116 -23.17 -1.05 -12.42
CA LEU A 116 -22.96 0.29 -11.88
C LEU A 116 -21.71 0.34 -10.99
N ILE A 117 -21.58 -0.59 -10.04
CA ILE A 117 -20.41 -0.66 -9.15
C ILE A 117 -19.11 -0.93 -9.91
N ALA A 118 -19.12 -1.84 -10.88
CA ALA A 118 -17.97 -2.13 -11.72
C ALA A 118 -17.51 -0.88 -12.48
N GLY A 119 -18.45 -0.10 -13.03
CA GLY A 119 -18.17 1.17 -13.69
C GLY A 119 -17.58 2.23 -12.75
N ILE A 120 -18.16 2.39 -11.55
CA ILE A 120 -17.66 3.32 -10.53
C ILE A 120 -16.25 2.93 -10.08
N GLN A 121 -16.00 1.65 -9.85
CA GLN A 121 -14.69 1.14 -9.43
C GLN A 121 -13.64 1.32 -10.53
N ALA A 122 -14.00 1.11 -11.80
CA ALA A 122 -13.12 1.36 -12.93
C ALA A 122 -12.68 2.83 -13.00
N TRP A 123 -13.63 3.77 -12.94
CA TRP A 123 -13.31 5.20 -12.93
C TRP A 123 -12.53 5.64 -11.69
N LYS A 124 -12.88 5.12 -10.52
CA LYS A 124 -12.13 5.36 -9.28
C LYS A 124 -10.67 4.97 -9.44
N ASN A 125 -10.40 3.78 -9.97
CA ASN A 125 -9.03 3.30 -10.19
C ASN A 125 -8.26 4.20 -11.16
N VAL A 126 -8.90 4.69 -12.22
CA VAL A 126 -8.29 5.64 -13.16
C VAL A 126 -7.92 6.96 -12.46
N VAL A 127 -8.86 7.58 -11.75
CA VAL A 127 -8.62 8.84 -11.04
C VAL A 127 -7.54 8.67 -9.97
N GLN A 128 -7.60 7.57 -9.22
CA GLN A 128 -6.66 7.26 -8.15
C GLN A 128 -5.24 7.01 -8.67
N THR A 129 -5.05 6.50 -9.89
CA THR A 129 -3.72 6.21 -10.47
C THR A 129 -3.18 7.34 -11.34
N ALA A 130 -4.04 8.15 -11.97
CA ALA A 130 -3.62 9.25 -12.84
C ALA A 130 -2.75 10.28 -12.12
N ILE A 131 -3.16 10.69 -10.90
CA ILE A 131 -2.41 11.70 -10.13
C ILE A 131 -1.05 11.15 -9.67
N PRO A 132 -0.95 9.96 -9.03
CA PRO A 132 0.33 9.36 -8.67
C PRO A 132 1.25 9.12 -9.86
N VAL A 133 0.73 8.77 -11.04
CA VAL A 133 1.55 8.59 -12.25
C VAL A 133 2.24 9.89 -12.67
N LEU A 134 1.60 11.05 -12.49
CA LEU A 134 2.28 12.32 -12.74
C LEU A 134 3.34 12.60 -11.68
N ILE A 135 3.01 12.38 -10.41
CA ILE A 135 3.92 12.64 -9.28
C ILE A 135 5.14 11.71 -9.32
N ILE A 136 4.99 10.45 -9.72
CA ILE A 136 6.10 9.47 -9.72
C ILE A 136 7.18 9.82 -10.74
N LEU A 137 6.85 10.57 -11.80
CA LEU A 137 7.85 11.11 -12.74
C LEU A 137 8.77 12.13 -12.05
N PHE A 138 8.19 13.01 -11.22
CA PHE A 138 8.95 13.98 -10.42
C PHE A 138 9.74 13.30 -9.32
N VAL A 139 9.12 12.34 -8.60
CA VAL A 139 9.81 11.55 -7.57
C VAL A 139 11.01 10.80 -8.16
N GLY A 140 10.84 10.16 -9.32
CA GLY A 140 11.91 9.44 -10.01
C GLY A 140 13.07 10.35 -10.39
N ALA A 141 12.78 11.46 -11.08
CA ALA A 141 13.80 12.43 -11.50
C ALA A 141 14.53 13.07 -10.29
N TRP A 142 13.79 13.48 -9.26
CA TRP A 142 14.36 14.05 -8.04
C TRP A 142 15.21 13.05 -7.26
N SER A 143 14.72 11.81 -7.14
CA SER A 143 15.43 10.73 -6.47
C SER A 143 16.74 10.39 -7.15
N ASP A 144 16.76 10.36 -8.49
CA ASP A 144 17.96 10.07 -9.27
C ASP A 144 18.98 11.21 -9.20
N LYS A 145 18.55 12.47 -9.22
CA LYS A 145 19.43 13.65 -9.08
C LYS A 145 20.06 13.74 -7.69
N THR A 146 19.26 13.55 -6.64
CA THR A 146 19.70 13.79 -5.26
C THR A 146 20.33 12.56 -4.59
N GLY A 147 20.19 11.38 -5.19
CA GLY A 147 20.66 10.11 -4.62
C GLY A 147 19.87 9.65 -3.38
N LYS A 148 18.79 10.34 -3.01
CA LYS A 148 18.03 10.10 -1.77
C LYS A 148 16.93 9.03 -1.93
N ARG A 149 17.21 7.96 -2.67
CA ARG A 149 16.27 6.86 -2.95
C ARG A 149 15.59 6.29 -1.69
N LYS A 150 16.38 6.11 -0.62
CA LYS A 150 15.88 5.62 0.68
C LYS A 150 14.84 6.55 1.31
N ALA A 151 15.00 7.87 1.16
CA ALA A 151 14.05 8.85 1.68
C ALA A 151 12.73 8.85 0.90
N CYS A 152 12.78 8.65 -0.43
CA CYS A 152 11.57 8.51 -1.25
C CYS A 152 10.74 7.27 -0.87
N ILE A 153 11.41 6.16 -0.57
CA ILE A 153 10.74 4.92 -0.15
C ILE A 153 10.18 5.06 1.27
N LEU A 154 10.93 5.69 2.17
CA LEU A 154 10.54 5.82 3.57
C LEU A 154 9.44 6.88 3.79
N MET A 155 9.37 7.92 2.95
CA MET A 155 8.42 9.02 3.11
C MET A 155 6.95 8.56 3.13
N PRO A 156 6.43 7.76 2.17
CA PRO A 156 5.07 7.24 2.23
C PRO A 156 4.82 6.35 3.45
N ILE A 157 5.79 5.51 3.82
CA ILE A 157 5.66 4.58 4.96
C ILE A 157 5.51 5.35 6.26
N VAL A 158 6.36 6.36 6.48
CA VAL A 158 6.31 7.22 7.67
C VAL A 158 5.03 8.06 7.68
N GLY A 159 4.64 8.62 6.54
CA GLY A 159 3.40 9.40 6.42
C GLY A 159 2.15 8.58 6.72
N GLU A 160 2.07 7.37 6.18
CA GLU A 160 0.96 6.44 6.41
C GLU A 160 0.92 5.95 7.86
N PHE A 161 2.10 5.64 8.43
CA PHE A 161 2.22 5.23 9.82
C PHE A 161 1.74 6.34 10.78
N ILE A 162 2.17 7.59 10.56
CA ILE A 162 1.73 8.74 11.34
C ILE A 162 0.21 8.94 11.19
N THR A 163 -0.29 8.87 9.96
CA THR A 163 -1.74 9.02 9.68
C THR A 163 -2.54 7.92 10.38
N SER A 164 -2.05 6.68 10.34
CA SER A 164 -2.68 5.53 10.99
C SER A 164 -2.70 5.66 12.52
N LEU A 165 -1.60 6.12 13.13
CA LEU A 165 -1.52 6.34 14.59
C LEU A 165 -2.45 7.45 15.07
N VAL A 166 -2.56 8.53 14.29
CA VAL A 166 -3.38 9.71 14.67
C VAL A 166 -4.86 9.49 14.30
N GLY A 167 -5.21 8.37 13.65
CA GLY A 167 -6.57 8.07 13.17
C GLY A 167 -6.97 8.88 11.93
N GLY A 168 -6.01 9.55 11.30
CA GLY A 168 -6.23 10.47 10.19
C GLY A 168 -7.13 11.65 10.54
N TRP A 169 -7.52 12.40 9.51
CA TRP A 169 -8.40 13.55 9.69
C TRP A 169 -9.81 13.13 10.11
N TYR A 170 -10.37 12.09 9.49
CA TYR A 170 -11.76 11.67 9.73
C TYR A 170 -12.05 11.28 11.19
N THR A 171 -11.16 10.51 11.84
CA THR A 171 -11.37 10.11 13.24
C THR A 171 -11.30 11.31 14.18
N ASN A 172 -10.41 12.27 13.89
CA ASN A 172 -10.29 13.50 14.65
C ASN A 172 -11.56 14.36 14.51
N PHE A 173 -12.10 14.50 13.30
CA PHE A 173 -13.36 15.20 13.05
C PHE A 173 -14.54 14.56 13.80
N ILE A 174 -14.70 13.24 13.69
CA ILE A 174 -15.78 12.51 14.39
C ILE A 174 -15.62 12.63 15.91
N GLY A 175 -14.39 12.51 16.43
CA GLY A 175 -14.09 12.67 17.85
C GLY A 175 -14.44 14.06 18.38
N VAL A 176 -14.11 15.12 17.64
CA VAL A 176 -14.45 16.50 18.03
C VAL A 176 -15.96 16.73 18.02
N PHE A 177 -16.68 16.25 17.01
CA PHE A 177 -18.15 16.38 16.98
C PHE A 177 -18.84 15.56 18.07
N SER A 178 -18.37 14.35 18.35
CA SER A 178 -18.85 13.53 19.46
C SER A 178 -18.65 14.25 20.79
N TYR A 179 -17.44 14.78 21.03
CA TYR A 179 -17.13 15.50 22.25
C TYR A 179 -17.99 16.76 22.43
N ILE A 180 -18.18 17.56 21.37
CA ILE A 180 -19.09 18.73 21.41
C ILE A 180 -20.53 18.30 21.71
N GLY A 181 -20.97 17.16 21.17
CA GLY A 181 -22.27 16.57 21.47
C GLY A 181 -22.46 16.23 22.95
N ASP A 182 -21.41 15.69 23.59
CA ASP A 182 -21.43 15.23 24.97
C ASP A 182 -21.37 16.38 25.99
N ILE A 183 -20.60 17.44 25.71
CA ILE A 183 -20.39 18.54 26.66
C ILE A 183 -21.33 19.74 26.48
N THR A 184 -22.13 19.77 25.41
CA THR A 184 -22.94 20.95 25.04
C THR A 184 -24.43 20.66 25.13
N SER A 185 -25.17 21.58 25.76
CA SER A 185 -26.63 21.56 25.81
C SER A 185 -27.26 21.75 24.43
N PRO A 186 -28.50 21.28 24.20
CA PRO A 186 -29.13 21.34 22.88
C PRO A 186 -29.29 22.75 22.31
N GLU A 187 -29.43 23.78 23.17
CA GLU A 187 -29.58 25.18 22.73
C GLU A 187 -28.28 25.77 22.14
N ASP A 188 -27.12 25.40 22.68
CA ASP A 188 -25.82 25.95 22.27
C ASP A 188 -25.07 25.06 21.26
N ARG A 189 -25.54 23.83 21.05
CA ARG A 189 -24.86 22.80 20.24
C ARG A 189 -24.59 23.26 18.81
N THR A 190 -25.59 23.88 18.18
CA THR A 190 -25.48 24.39 16.80
C THR A 190 -24.43 25.50 16.68
N TYR A 191 -24.35 26.38 17.68
CA TYR A 191 -23.38 27.47 17.72
C TYR A 191 -21.93 26.94 17.82
N ARG A 192 -21.68 25.96 18.71
CA ARG A 192 -20.34 25.37 18.87
C ARG A 192 -19.89 24.53 17.68
N ILE A 193 -20.82 23.78 17.07
CA ILE A 193 -20.57 23.07 15.80
C ILE A 193 -20.22 24.08 14.69
N GLY A 194 -20.92 25.21 14.63
CA GLY A 194 -20.63 26.29 13.68
C GLY A 194 -19.22 26.87 13.83
N ILE A 195 -18.79 27.15 15.07
CA ILE A 195 -17.41 27.60 15.35
C ILE A 195 -16.39 26.54 14.98
N ALA A 196 -16.62 25.28 15.34
CA ALA A 196 -15.71 24.18 15.00
C ALA A 196 -15.51 24.06 13.48
N ASN A 197 -16.61 24.09 12.70
CA ASN A 197 -16.54 24.07 11.23
C ASN A 197 -15.78 25.26 10.65
N LEU A 198 -15.97 26.46 11.20
CA LEU A 198 -15.27 27.66 10.76
C LEU A 198 -13.77 27.57 11.04
N CYS A 199 -13.39 27.18 12.26
CA CYS A 199 -11.99 27.00 12.66
C CYS A 199 -11.31 25.90 11.84
N MET A 200 -11.98 24.77 11.59
CA MET A 200 -11.46 23.68 10.77
C MET A 200 -11.30 24.08 9.30
N SER A 201 -12.28 24.80 8.74
CA SER A 201 -12.26 25.27 7.35
C SER A 201 -11.20 26.35 7.10
N LEU A 202 -10.97 27.26 8.06
CA LEU A 202 -9.94 28.29 7.98
C LEU A 202 -8.55 27.78 8.37
N GLY A 203 -8.48 26.77 9.24
CA GLY A 203 -7.23 26.16 9.69
C GLY A 203 -6.43 25.56 8.54
N TYR A 204 -7.09 24.98 7.54
CA TYR A 204 -6.40 24.41 6.37
C TYR A 204 -5.72 25.48 5.48
N PRO A 205 -6.42 26.54 5.01
CA PRO A 205 -5.79 27.65 4.30
C PRO A 205 -4.68 28.33 5.11
N ILE A 206 -4.90 28.63 6.39
CA ILE A 206 -3.91 29.30 7.25
C ILE A 206 -2.69 28.40 7.48
N GLY A 207 -2.91 27.13 7.81
CA GLY A 207 -1.84 26.16 7.99
C GLY A 207 -1.02 25.96 6.71
N SER A 208 -1.68 25.87 5.55
CA SER A 208 -0.99 25.76 4.26
C SER A 208 -0.17 27.02 3.95
N ALA A 209 -0.69 28.22 4.20
CA ALA A 209 0.02 29.48 4.00
C ALA A 209 1.22 29.67 4.94
N LEU A 210 1.08 29.26 6.21
CA LEU A 210 2.14 29.38 7.22
C LEU A 210 3.22 28.29 7.06
N SER A 211 2.83 27.06 6.68
CA SER A 211 3.77 25.94 6.50
C SER A 211 4.87 26.25 5.48
N GLY A 212 4.54 26.98 4.40
CA GLY A 212 5.51 27.39 3.39
C GLY A 212 6.61 28.32 3.93
N LYS A 213 6.32 29.11 4.96
CA LYS A 213 7.25 30.09 5.56
C LYS A 213 8.17 29.48 6.61
N TYR A 214 7.69 28.53 7.42
CA TYR A 214 8.46 27.99 8.56
C TYR A 214 9.32 26.78 8.24
N LEU A 215 9.06 26.07 7.14
CA LEU A 215 9.58 24.71 6.96
C LEU A 215 10.64 24.59 5.85
N GLY A 216 11.06 25.69 5.20
CA GLY A 216 11.96 25.63 4.03
C GLY A 216 11.39 24.83 2.85
N VAL A 217 10.12 24.44 2.95
CA VAL A 217 9.38 23.55 2.07
C VAL A 217 9.15 24.17 0.69
N PHE A 218 9.16 25.50 0.59
CA PHE A 218 9.08 26.19 -0.70
C PHE A 218 10.33 25.93 -1.58
N GLY A 219 11.51 25.79 -0.96
CA GLY A 219 12.74 25.41 -1.66
C GLY A 219 12.69 23.94 -2.11
N PHE A 220 12.22 23.06 -1.23
CA PHE A 220 11.99 21.65 -1.56
C PHE A 220 10.99 21.48 -2.70
N PHE A 221 9.81 22.10 -2.65
CA PHE A 221 8.80 21.97 -3.71
C PHE A 221 9.28 22.55 -5.05
N ARG A 222 10.02 23.66 -5.03
CA ARG A 222 10.62 24.22 -6.24
C ARG A 222 11.64 23.28 -6.87
N GLU A 223 12.45 22.60 -6.07
CA GLU A 223 13.42 21.62 -6.57
C GLU A 223 12.76 20.29 -6.97
N PHE A 224 11.72 19.88 -6.24
CA PHE A 224 10.98 18.63 -6.47
C PHE A 224 10.10 18.71 -7.73
N PHE A 225 9.40 19.82 -7.95
CA PHE A 225 8.57 20.05 -9.15
C PHE A 225 9.33 20.75 -10.29
N ASP A 226 10.64 20.51 -10.41
CA ASP A 226 11.44 21.00 -11.52
C ASP A 226 11.20 20.15 -12.78
N VAL A 227 10.46 20.70 -13.74
CA VAL A 227 10.14 20.06 -15.03
C VAL A 227 11.40 19.81 -15.87
N GLY A 228 12.47 20.59 -15.66
CA GLY A 228 13.75 20.39 -16.35
C GLY A 228 14.36 19.04 -16.03
N LEU A 229 14.28 18.59 -14.77
CA LEU A 229 14.77 17.28 -14.32
C LEU A 229 14.03 16.14 -15.03
N VAL A 230 12.71 16.25 -15.10
CA VAL A 230 11.87 15.26 -15.78
C VAL A 230 12.26 15.18 -17.26
N MET A 231 12.39 16.32 -17.94
CA MET A 231 12.77 16.36 -19.36
C MET A 231 14.17 15.78 -19.62
N GLU A 232 15.11 15.96 -18.70
CA GLU A 232 16.44 15.35 -18.79
C GLU A 232 16.36 13.82 -18.66
N THR A 233 15.58 13.31 -17.70
CA THR A 233 15.30 11.87 -17.58
C THR A 233 14.68 11.30 -18.85
N PHE A 234 13.68 11.97 -19.43
CA PHE A 234 13.09 11.57 -20.72
C PHE A 234 14.13 11.59 -21.84
N ARG A 235 14.95 12.64 -21.94
CA ARG A 235 16.01 12.73 -22.96
C ARG A 235 17.02 11.59 -22.84
N VAL A 236 17.41 11.20 -21.63
CA VAL A 236 18.32 10.06 -21.39
C VAL A 236 17.64 8.72 -21.68
N ALA A 237 16.39 8.55 -21.27
CA ALA A 237 15.61 7.34 -21.53
C ALA A 237 15.46 7.07 -23.03
N PHE A 238 15.15 8.14 -23.79
CA PHE A 238 15.01 8.11 -25.24
C PHE A 238 16.27 8.58 -25.98
N LYS A 239 17.47 8.52 -25.38
CA LYS A 239 18.72 8.80 -26.11
C LYS A 239 18.97 7.70 -27.14
N LYS A 240 19.47 8.05 -28.34
CA LYS A 240 19.82 7.05 -29.36
C LYS A 240 21.15 6.45 -28.94
N ASP A 241 21.16 5.15 -28.74
CA ASP A 241 22.30 4.37 -28.27
C ASP A 241 22.50 3.22 -29.25
N ASP A 242 23.74 2.78 -29.47
CA ASP A 242 24.08 1.79 -30.49
C ASP A 242 23.59 0.36 -30.13
N GLY A 243 23.13 0.16 -28.89
CA GLY A 243 22.49 -1.09 -28.45
C GLY A 243 20.97 -1.10 -28.55
N ASN A 244 20.37 -2.31 -28.59
CA ASN A 244 18.92 -2.55 -28.51
C ASN A 244 18.28 -2.20 -27.14
N ARG A 245 18.78 -1.18 -26.43
CA ARG A 245 18.32 -0.77 -25.11
C ARG A 245 16.88 -0.26 -25.14
N ARG A 246 16.55 0.60 -26.11
CA ARG A 246 15.18 1.13 -26.29
C ARG A 246 14.17 0.00 -26.53
N LEU A 247 14.52 -0.93 -27.43
CA LEU A 247 13.70 -2.11 -27.70
C LEU A 247 13.49 -2.95 -26.43
N ARG A 248 14.55 -3.21 -25.65
CA ARG A 248 14.44 -3.92 -24.36
C ARG A 248 13.53 -3.20 -23.35
N VAL A 249 13.66 -1.89 -23.19
CA VAL A 249 12.81 -1.11 -22.28
C VAL A 249 11.34 -1.13 -22.73
N CYS A 250 11.08 -0.92 -24.01
CA CYS A 250 9.72 -0.99 -24.56
C CYS A 250 9.10 -2.39 -24.39
N LEU A 251 9.87 -3.45 -24.67
CA LEU A 251 9.42 -4.82 -24.47
C LEU A 251 9.12 -5.11 -22.99
N LEU A 252 9.98 -4.67 -22.07
CA LEU A 252 9.73 -4.82 -20.63
C LEU A 252 8.47 -4.08 -20.18
N LEU A 253 8.24 -2.85 -20.65
CA LEU A 253 7.01 -2.11 -20.37
C LEU A 253 5.76 -2.83 -20.88
N ILE A 254 5.81 -3.38 -22.10
CA ILE A 254 4.72 -4.17 -22.67
C ILE A 254 4.46 -5.42 -21.82
N VAL A 255 5.51 -6.17 -21.46
CA VAL A 255 5.37 -7.37 -20.61
C VAL A 255 4.76 -7.02 -19.27
N VAL A 256 5.21 -5.93 -18.62
CA VAL A 256 4.63 -5.48 -17.35
C VAL A 256 3.15 -5.11 -17.52
N CYS A 257 2.79 -4.37 -18.58
CA CYS A 257 1.38 -4.04 -18.84
C CYS A 257 0.51 -5.28 -19.08
N VAL A 258 1.01 -6.26 -19.85
CA VAL A 258 0.29 -7.50 -20.17
C VAL A 258 0.14 -8.41 -18.95
N VAL A 259 1.12 -8.44 -18.05
CA VAL A 259 1.07 -9.28 -16.84
C VAL A 259 0.28 -8.60 -15.72
N PHE A 260 0.60 -7.35 -15.39
CA PHE A 260 0.00 -6.66 -14.26
C PHE A 260 -1.36 -6.01 -14.57
N GLY A 261 -1.59 -5.60 -15.82
CA GLY A 261 -2.85 -4.95 -16.21
C GLY A 261 -4.08 -5.84 -15.96
N PRO A 262 -4.12 -7.06 -16.52
CA PRO A 262 -5.22 -8.00 -16.28
C PRO A 262 -5.36 -8.37 -14.81
N MET A 263 -4.25 -8.63 -14.11
CA MET A 263 -4.26 -8.97 -12.69
C MET A 263 -4.94 -7.90 -11.82
N GLN A 264 -4.68 -6.61 -12.10
CA GLN A 264 -5.31 -5.50 -11.37
C GLN A 264 -6.80 -5.34 -11.72
N GLY A 265 -7.17 -5.57 -12.98
CA GLY A 265 -8.57 -5.56 -13.41
C GLY A 265 -9.38 -6.69 -12.77
N GLU A 266 -8.83 -7.90 -12.78
CA GLU A 266 -9.40 -9.08 -12.14
C GLU A 266 -9.59 -8.84 -10.64
N PHE A 267 -8.56 -8.41 -9.92
CA PHE A 267 -8.63 -8.18 -8.46
C PHE A 267 -9.76 -7.23 -8.04
N SER A 268 -10.08 -6.24 -8.88
CA SER A 268 -11.12 -5.26 -8.59
C SER A 268 -12.56 -5.80 -8.72
N ILE A 269 -12.77 -6.88 -9.49
CA ILE A 269 -14.11 -7.41 -9.83
C ILE A 269 -14.28 -8.86 -9.35
N LEU A 270 -13.20 -9.55 -9.00
CA LEU A 270 -13.20 -10.98 -8.67
C LEU A 270 -14.18 -11.36 -7.55
N TYR A 271 -14.31 -10.53 -6.51
CA TYR A 271 -15.31 -10.75 -5.45
C TYR A 271 -16.75 -10.63 -5.98
N LEU A 272 -17.05 -9.59 -6.76
CA LEU A 272 -18.38 -9.37 -7.35
C LEU A 272 -18.74 -10.51 -8.30
N PHE A 273 -17.78 -10.96 -9.12
CA PHE A 273 -17.95 -12.11 -9.99
C PHE A 273 -18.23 -13.38 -9.20
N ALA A 274 -17.45 -13.66 -8.15
CA ALA A 274 -17.66 -14.85 -7.32
C ALA A 274 -19.01 -14.82 -6.60
N ARG A 275 -19.43 -13.65 -6.14
CA ARG A 275 -20.76 -13.41 -5.57
C ARG A 275 -21.85 -13.70 -6.59
N PHE A 276 -21.78 -13.12 -7.79
CA PHE A 276 -22.81 -13.29 -8.83
C PHE A 276 -22.88 -14.73 -9.36
N ARG A 277 -21.72 -15.32 -9.70
CA ARG A 277 -21.68 -16.59 -10.44
C ARG A 277 -21.83 -17.83 -9.56
N PHE A 278 -21.34 -17.76 -8.32
CA PHE A 278 -21.29 -18.90 -7.41
C PHE A 278 -22.08 -18.68 -6.12
N ASN A 279 -22.73 -17.53 -5.98
CA ASN A 279 -23.44 -17.13 -4.77
C ASN A 279 -22.54 -17.16 -3.52
N TRP A 280 -21.27 -16.76 -3.67
CA TRP A 280 -20.30 -16.75 -2.58
C TRP A 280 -20.50 -15.55 -1.65
N ASP A 281 -20.33 -15.81 -0.36
CA ASP A 281 -20.19 -14.77 0.65
C ASP A 281 -18.72 -14.37 0.84
N GLU A 282 -18.51 -13.31 1.58
CA GLU A 282 -17.19 -12.78 1.93
C GLU A 282 -16.32 -13.82 2.66
N VAL A 283 -16.92 -14.74 3.43
CA VAL A 283 -16.19 -15.78 4.15
C VAL A 283 -15.68 -16.86 3.19
N LYS A 284 -16.52 -17.40 2.30
CA LYS A 284 -16.09 -18.37 1.28
C LYS A 284 -15.04 -17.78 0.35
N PHE A 285 -15.24 -16.53 -0.07
CA PHE A 285 -14.27 -15.84 -0.92
C PHE A 285 -12.92 -15.66 -0.24
N SER A 286 -12.90 -15.21 1.02
CA SER A 286 -11.65 -15.03 1.77
C SER A 286 -10.93 -16.34 2.03
N MET A 287 -11.66 -17.43 2.34
CA MET A 287 -11.08 -18.77 2.47
C MET A 287 -10.44 -19.23 1.15
N TRP A 288 -11.17 -19.13 0.03
CA TRP A 288 -10.64 -19.48 -1.29
C TRP A 288 -9.39 -18.67 -1.64
N SER A 289 -9.44 -17.34 -1.47
CA SER A 289 -8.30 -16.47 -1.74
C SER A 289 -7.09 -16.84 -0.87
N THR A 290 -7.32 -17.22 0.39
CA THR A 290 -6.25 -17.65 1.30
C THR A 290 -5.60 -18.94 0.80
N TYR A 291 -6.39 -19.94 0.43
CA TYR A 291 -5.87 -21.19 -0.14
C TYR A 291 -5.07 -20.92 -1.42
N SER A 292 -5.60 -20.12 -2.35
CA SER A 292 -4.91 -19.76 -3.59
C SER A 292 -3.57 -19.08 -3.34
N ILE A 293 -3.48 -18.17 -2.37
CA ILE A 293 -2.21 -17.51 -2.02
C ILE A 293 -1.20 -18.54 -1.47
N ILE A 294 -1.62 -19.41 -0.56
CA ILE A 294 -0.75 -20.43 0.04
C ILE A 294 -0.24 -21.39 -1.04
N THR A 295 -1.12 -21.87 -1.93
CA THR A 295 -0.74 -22.75 -3.04
C THR A 295 0.24 -22.06 -3.99
N ASN A 296 0.02 -20.78 -4.31
CA ASN A 296 0.95 -20.01 -5.12
C ASN A 296 2.31 -19.79 -4.44
N LEU A 297 2.35 -19.67 -3.11
CA LEU A 297 3.61 -19.56 -2.36
C LEU A 297 4.37 -20.89 -2.37
N LEU A 298 3.69 -22.01 -2.11
CA LEU A 298 4.30 -23.33 -2.17
C LEU A 298 4.81 -23.65 -3.58
N GLY A 299 4.04 -23.29 -4.61
CA GLY A 299 4.44 -23.46 -6.02
C GLY A 299 5.62 -22.59 -6.47
N LYS A 300 6.03 -21.59 -5.68
CA LYS A 300 7.27 -20.82 -5.94
C LYS A 300 8.52 -21.48 -5.35
N HIS A 301 8.34 -22.39 -4.38
CA HIS A 301 9.42 -23.06 -3.67
C HIS A 301 9.65 -24.52 -4.12
N LEU A 302 8.72 -25.05 -4.93
CA LEU A 302 8.82 -26.32 -5.64
C LEU A 302 9.36 -26.07 -7.05
#